data_AF-A0AAV4AW24-F1
#
_entry.id   AF-A0AAV4AW24-F1
#
_cell.length_a   1.000
_cell.length_b   1.000
_cell.length_c   1.000
_cell.angle_alpha   90.00
_cell.angle_beta   90.00
_cell.angle_gamma   90.00
#
_symmetry.space_group_name_H-M   'P 1'
#
loop_
_entity.id
_entity.type
_entity.pdbx_description
1 polymer ?
#
loop_
_entity_poly.entity_id
_entity_poly.type
_entity_poly.pdbx_seq_one_letter_code
_entity_poly.pdbx_strand_id
1 'polypeptide(L)' 'MPEESDKNLWLFNIADDPTEHNDLSVEKSHVVKELLDLLVKFNQTAVPVRYPSLDPMSDPGLHGGVWGPWK' A
#
# COMPACT_ATOMS: atom_id res chain seq x y z
N MET A 1 16.40 23.87 9.93
CA MET A 1 15.26 23.15 9.32
C MET A 1 15.18 21.84 10.07
N PRO A 2 14.17 21.58 10.91
CA PRO A 2 14.04 20.27 11.52
C PRO A 2 13.73 19.23 10.42
N GLU A 3 14.30 18.04 10.55
CA GLU A 3 14.24 16.96 9.58
C GLU A 3 12.80 16.50 9.29
N GLU A 4 12.47 16.29 8.01
CA GLU A 4 11.21 15.70 7.52
C GLU A 4 11.06 14.19 7.82
N SER A 5 11.75 13.64 8.83
CA SER A 5 11.79 12.19 9.08
C SER A 5 10.57 11.64 9.82
N ASP A 6 9.72 12.49 10.40
CA ASP A 6 8.53 12.07 11.18
C ASP A 6 7.20 12.16 10.40
N LYS A 7 7.22 12.62 9.14
CA LYS A 7 6.00 12.75 8.34
C LYS A 7 5.52 11.37 7.85
N ASN A 8 4.26 11.04 8.09
CA ASN A 8 3.66 9.75 7.71
C ASN A 8 2.31 9.89 6.97
N LEU A 9 1.91 11.12 6.62
CA LEU A 9 0.63 11.42 5.97
C LEU A 9 0.82 12.51 4.91
N TRP A 10 0.19 12.30 3.76
CA TRP A 10 0.15 13.23 2.63
C TRP A 10 -1.25 13.25 2.03
N LEU A 11 -1.60 14.35 1.37
CA LEU A 11 -2.82 14.48 0.59
C LEU A 11 -2.51 15.19 -0.73
N PHE A 12 -2.77 14.53 -1.84
CA PHE A 12 -2.59 15.10 -3.19
C PHE A 12 -3.91 15.14 -3.94
N ASN A 13 -4.07 16.16 -4.79
CA ASN A 13 -5.20 16.24 -5.71
C ASN A 13 -4.78 15.72 -7.08
N ILE A 14 -4.93 14.42 -7.32
CA ILE A 14 -4.45 13.75 -8.55
C ILE A 14 -5.03 14.34 -9.85
N ALA A 15 -6.23 14.95 -9.79
CA ALA A 15 -6.83 15.59 -10.97
C ALA A 15 -6.08 16.86 -11.42
N ASP A 16 -5.57 17.64 -10.46
CA ASP A 16 -4.86 18.90 -10.71
C ASP A 16 -3.33 18.77 -10.56
N ASP A 17 -2.87 17.74 -9.85
CA ASP A 17 -1.46 17.41 -9.59
C ASP A 17 -1.23 15.88 -9.73
N PRO A 18 -1.16 15.38 -10.97
CA PRO A 18 -1.05 13.95 -11.25
C PRO A 18 0.31 13.33 -10.87
N THR A 19 1.27 14.16 -10.49
CA THR A 19 2.64 13.75 -10.16
C THR A 19 3.02 14.04 -8.71
N GLU A 20 2.04 14.39 -7.87
CA GLU A 20 2.15 14.40 -6.40
C GLU A 20 3.23 15.35 -5.86
N HIS A 21 3.37 16.55 -6.46
CA HIS A 21 4.37 17.53 -6.02
C HIS A 21 3.88 18.43 -4.87
N ASN A 22 2.58 18.65 -4.74
CA ASN A 22 1.99 19.63 -3.83
C ASN A 22 1.15 18.95 -2.76
N ASP A 23 1.72 18.78 -1.57
CA ASP A 23 1.00 18.22 -0.43
C ASP A 23 0.01 19.23 0.17
N LEU A 24 -1.26 18.84 0.20
CA LEU A 24 -2.39 19.60 0.74
C LEU A 24 -2.82 19.13 2.13
N SER A 25 -2.09 18.20 2.78
CA SER A 25 -2.50 17.57 4.03
C SER A 25 -2.79 18.56 5.16
N VAL A 26 -1.98 19.61 5.28
CA VAL A 26 -2.14 20.68 6.27
C VAL A 26 -3.30 21.61 5.90
N GLU A 27 -3.39 22.01 4.63
CA GLU A 27 -4.40 22.97 4.14
C GLU A 27 -5.81 22.37 4.11
N LYS A 28 -5.94 21.07 3.84
CA LYS A 28 -7.21 20.35 3.68
C LYS A 28 -7.38 19.23 4.70
N SER A 29 -7.16 19.55 5.97
CA SER A 29 -7.27 18.61 7.10
C SER A 29 -8.64 17.92 7.23
N HIS A 30 -9.73 18.58 6.80
CA HIS A 30 -11.06 17.95 6.77
C HIS A 30 -11.14 16.81 5.76
N VAL A 31 -10.59 16.98 4.55
CA VAL A 31 -10.51 15.93 3.53
C VAL A 31 -9.65 14.78 4.01
N VAL A 32 -8.52 15.07 4.65
CA VAL A 32 -7.68 14.04 5.29
C VAL A 32 -8.51 13.18 6.23
N LYS A 33 -9.30 13.80 7.11
CA LYS A 33 -10.13 13.07 8.07
C LYS A 33 -11.18 12.19 7.38
N GLU A 34 -11.87 12.71 6.36
CA GLU A 34 -12.86 11.95 5.59
C GLU A 34 -12.23 10.71 4.93
N LEU A 35 -11.03 10.86 4.35
CA LEU A 35 -10.31 9.75 3.72
C LEU A 35 -9.78 8.74 4.75
N LEU A 36 -9.33 9.21 5.93
CA LEU A 36 -8.95 8.32 7.03
C LEU A 36 -10.17 7.51 7.55
N ASP A 37 -11.33 8.14 7.69
CA ASP A 37 -12.57 7.45 8.07
C ASP A 37 -12.96 6.40 7.01
N LEU A 38 -12.74 6.71 5.73
CA LEU A 38 -12.94 5.76 4.63
C LEU A 38 -11.97 4.57 4.72
N LEU A 39 -10.70 4.79 5.05
CA LEU A 39 -9.72 3.72 5.29
C LEU A 39 -10.14 2.82 6.46
N VAL A 40 -10.62 3.41 7.56
CA VAL A 40 -11.15 2.65 8.71
C VAL A 40 -12.31 1.75 8.27
N LYS A 41 -13.25 2.30 7.48
CA LYS A 41 -14.39 1.53 6.95
C LYS A 41 -13.95 0.33 6.10
N PHE A 42 -12.96 0.49 5.23
CA PHE A 42 -12.44 -0.64 4.45
C PHE A 42 -11.74 -1.67 5.34
N ASN A 43 -10.94 -1.20 6.30
CA ASN A 43 -10.20 -2.06 7.22
C ASN A 43 -11.14 -2.92 8.11
N GLN A 44 -12.32 -2.42 8.47
CA GLN A 44 -13.33 -3.18 9.23
C GLN A 44 -13.78 -4.47 8.54
N THR A 45 -13.71 -4.51 7.21
CA THR A 45 -14.09 -5.67 6.40
C THR A 45 -12.90 -6.40 5.78
N ALA A 46 -11.67 -5.96 6.08
CA ALA A 46 -10.48 -6.54 5.50
C ALA A 46 -10.24 -7.96 6.03
N VAL A 47 -9.92 -8.87 5.13
CA VAL A 47 -9.48 -10.22 5.50
C VAL A 47 -8.01 -10.21 5.91
N PRO A 48 -7.57 -11.12 6.80
CA PRO A 48 -6.16 -11.22 7.16
C PRO A 48 -5.28 -11.45 5.92
N VAL A 49 -4.12 -10.80 5.89
CA VAL A 49 -3.13 -10.99 4.83
C VAL A 49 -2.64 -12.45 4.84
N ARG A 50 -2.73 -13.12 3.70
CA ARG A 50 -2.16 -14.46 3.50
C ARG A 50 -0.76 -14.34 2.90
N TYR A 51 0.25 -14.39 3.77
CA TYR A 51 1.66 -14.36 3.38
C TYR A 51 2.38 -15.64 3.86
N PRO A 52 2.17 -16.77 3.17
CA PRO A 52 2.76 -18.04 3.58
C PRO A 52 4.28 -18.05 3.33
N SER A 53 5.00 -18.86 4.10
CA SER A 53 6.41 -19.14 3.83
C SER A 53 6.58 -19.77 2.44
N LEU A 54 7.73 -19.52 1.83
CA LEU A 54 8.10 -20.14 0.56
C LEU A 54 8.07 -21.66 0.67
N ASP A 55 7.51 -22.33 -0.35
CA ASP A 55 7.47 -23.78 -0.46
C ASP A 55 8.71 -24.26 -1.23
N PRO A 56 9.67 -24.98 -0.62
CA PRO A 56 10.87 -25.44 -1.33
C PRO A 56 10.57 -26.34 -2.53
N MET A 57 9.42 -27.03 -2.54
CA MET A 57 9.01 -27.86 -3.67
C MET A 57 8.57 -27.04 -4.88
N SER A 58 8.41 -25.72 -4.73
CA SER A 58 8.13 -24.82 -5.86
C SER A 58 9.33 -24.57 -6.78
N ASP A 59 10.52 -25.06 -6.43
CA ASP A 59 11.72 -24.90 -7.25
C ASP A 59 11.58 -25.55 -8.64
N PRO A 60 11.62 -24.77 -9.73
CA PRO A 60 11.55 -25.29 -11.10
C PRO A 60 12.63 -26.32 -11.43
N GLY A 61 13.79 -26.28 -10.77
CA GLY A 61 14.84 -27.28 -10.92
C GLY A 61 14.37 -28.70 -10.59
N LEU A 62 13.34 -28.83 -9.75
CA LEU A 62 12.69 -30.09 -9.42
C LEU A 62 11.64 -30.55 -10.45
N HIS A 63 11.24 -29.68 -11.39
CA HIS A 63 10.11 -29.88 -12.32
C HIS A 63 10.49 -29.67 -13.80
N GLY A 64 11.72 -30.00 -14.19
CA GLY A 64 12.17 -29.89 -15.58
C GLY A 64 12.60 -28.48 -15.99
N GLY A 65 12.90 -27.61 -15.03
CA GLY A 65 13.47 -26.27 -15.25
C GLY A 65 12.47 -25.19 -15.64
N VAL A 66 11.16 -25.45 -15.52
CA VAL A 66 10.09 -24.53 -15.91
C VAL A 66 9.17 -24.28 -14.73
N TRP A 67 8.78 -23.02 -14.52
CA TRP A 67 7.76 -22.66 -13.53
C TRP A 67 6.41 -23.27 -13.95
N GLY A 68 5.82 -24.04 -13.05
CA GLY A 68 4.54 -24.67 -13.28
C GLY A 68 3.94 -25.14 -11.95
N PRO A 69 2.76 -25.74 -11.98
CA PRO A 69 2.21 -26.40 -10.80
C PRO A 69 3.19 -27.44 -10.28
N TRP A 70 3.56 -27.34 -9.00
CA TRP A 70 4.39 -28.31 -8.29
C TRP A 70 3.60 -29.16 -7.30
N LYS A 71 2.28 -28.91 -7.21
CA LYS A 71 1.29 -29.59 -6.38
C LYS A 71 0.01 -29.83 -7.16
#